data_AF-A0A542Y8E8-F1
#
_entry.id   AF-A0A542Y8E8-F1
#
_cell.length_a   1.000
_cell.length_b   1.000
_cell.length_c   1.000
_cell.angle_alpha   90.00
_cell.angle_beta   90.00
_cell.angle_gamma   90.00
#
_symmetry.space_group_name_H-M   'P 1'
#
loop_
_entity.id
_entity.type
_entity.pdbx_description
1 polymer ?
#
loop_
_entity_poly.entity_id
_entity_poly.type
_entity_poly.pdbx_seq_one_letter_code
_entity_poly.pdbx_strand_id
1 'polypeptide(L)'
;MRNTRADVVTAALRVLDAQGLESCSMRRVAAELDVQPSALYHHVPNKQSLLALMADEIVRAVPLGQGDARALCVALRDAMLSVRDGADVVATAEAFQLGSSAVEQRLAELVGVDGARTLLLYTFGHAQSTQTHRQAAEFGALLDTASGPNGGVAAAPDLDASFARGLDIILAGLAAG
;
A
#
# COMPACT_ATOMS: atom_id res chain seq x y z
N MET A 1 -0.67 11.84 29.61
CA MET A 1 -0.50 10.44 29.17
C MET A 1 0.86 10.30 28.52
N ARG A 2 1.58 9.19 28.75
CA ARG A 2 2.85 8.92 28.07
C ARG A 2 2.50 8.10 26.83
N ASN A 3 2.38 8.74 25.67
CA ASN A 3 2.09 8.06 24.42
C ASN A 3 3.14 6.98 24.16
N THR A 4 2.75 5.90 23.49
CA THR A 4 3.62 4.83 23.03
C THR A 4 3.91 4.99 21.54
N ARG A 5 4.88 4.22 21.02
CA ARG A 5 5.10 4.17 19.56
C ARG A 5 3.85 3.71 18.82
N ALA A 6 3.09 2.76 19.37
CA ALA A 6 1.85 2.27 18.77
C ALA A 6 0.78 3.37 18.69
N ASP A 7 0.69 4.23 19.71
CA ASP A 7 -0.23 5.38 19.70
C ASP A 7 0.15 6.37 18.59
N VAL A 8 1.45 6.61 18.38
CA VAL A 8 1.95 7.47 17.29
C VAL A 8 1.59 6.92 15.91
N VAL A 9 1.77 5.61 15.69
CA VAL A 9 1.41 4.96 14.42
C VAL A 9 -0.09 5.00 14.19
N THR A 10 -0.89 4.71 15.21
CA THR A 10 -2.36 4.76 15.14
C THR A 10 -2.84 6.16 14.79
N ALA A 11 -2.30 7.20 15.42
CA ALA A 11 -2.62 8.58 15.09
C ALA A 11 -2.20 8.95 13.66
N ALA A 12 -1.03 8.50 13.20
CA ALA A 12 -0.57 8.73 11.84
C ALA A 12 -1.46 8.08 10.79
N LEU A 13 -1.95 6.86 11.03
CA LEU A 13 -2.91 6.18 10.17
C LEU A 13 -4.28 6.89 10.15
N ARG A 14 -4.73 7.48 11.27
CA ARG A 14 -5.94 8.33 11.29
C ARG A 14 -5.78 9.60 10.46
N VAL A 15 -4.62 10.27 10.57
CA VAL A 15 -4.31 11.44 9.75
C VAL A 15 -4.26 11.08 8.27
N LEU A 16 -3.65 9.94 7.94
CA LEU A 16 -3.58 9.39 6.58
C LEU A 16 -4.99 9.14 6.03
N ASP A 17 -5.86 8.45 6.76
CA ASP A 17 -7.23 8.15 6.35
C ASP A 17 -8.04 9.43 6.09
N ALA A 18 -7.98 10.38 7.03
CA ALA A 18 -8.76 11.61 6.94
C ALA A 18 -8.26 12.58 5.85
N GLN A 19 -6.94 12.67 5.63
CA GLN A 19 -6.34 13.80 4.88
C GLN A 19 -5.37 13.39 3.77
N GLY A 20 -5.03 12.11 3.67
CA GLY A 20 -4.07 11.57 2.71
C GLY A 20 -2.61 11.75 3.12
N LEU A 21 -1.72 11.13 2.35
CA LEU A 21 -0.30 10.99 2.66
C LEU A 21 0.47 12.31 2.60
N GLU A 22 0.17 13.16 1.62
CA GLU A 22 0.76 14.50 1.46
C GLU A 22 0.56 15.36 2.71
N SER A 23 -0.61 15.19 3.31
CA SER A 23 -1.07 15.86 4.51
C SER A 23 -0.49 15.25 5.81
N CYS A 24 0.04 14.02 5.77
CA CYS A 24 0.55 13.32 6.94
C CYS A 24 1.96 13.81 7.31
N SER A 25 2.04 14.76 8.24
CA SER A 25 3.29 15.35 8.74
C SER A 25 3.47 15.12 10.24
N MET A 26 4.71 15.11 10.73
CA MET A 26 5.01 14.96 12.17
C MET A 26 4.20 15.96 13.03
N ARG A 27 4.06 17.21 12.58
CA ARG A 27 3.29 18.24 13.28
C ARG A 27 1.80 17.90 13.37
N ARG A 28 1.21 17.36 12.29
CA ARG A 28 -0.20 16.97 12.29
C ARG A 28 -0.45 15.72 13.13
N VAL A 29 0.45 14.75 13.09
CA VAL A 29 0.36 13.57 13.98
C VAL A 29 0.47 13.98 15.46
N ALA A 30 1.30 14.97 15.77
CA ALA A 30 1.41 15.50 17.13
C ALA A 30 0.13 16.21 17.57
N ALA A 31 -0.47 16.99 16.66
CA ALA A 31 -1.75 17.66 16.90
C ALA A 31 -2.90 16.67 17.09
N GLU A 32 -2.95 15.58 16.30
CA GLU A 32 -3.91 14.48 16.46
C GLU A 32 -3.80 13.80 17.85
N LEU A 33 -2.60 13.77 18.42
CA LEU A 33 -2.33 13.24 19.75
C LEU A 33 -2.42 14.28 20.89
N ASP A 34 -2.76 15.53 20.58
CA ASP A 34 -2.74 16.66 21.52
C ASP A 34 -1.39 16.80 22.28
N VAL A 35 -0.29 16.64 21.56
CA VAL A 35 1.08 16.79 22.10
C VAL A 35 1.93 17.74 21.27
N GLN A 36 3.00 18.23 21.86
CA GLN A 36 4.03 18.97 21.14
C GLN A 36 4.80 18.04 20.17
N PRO A 37 5.20 18.50 18.96
CA PRO A 37 5.98 17.69 18.02
C PRO A 37 7.25 17.10 18.61
N SER A 38 7.90 17.80 19.54
CA SER A 38 9.07 17.32 20.29
C SER A 38 8.84 15.97 20.97
N ALA A 39 7.62 15.71 21.44
CA ALA A 39 7.25 14.46 22.11
C ALA A 39 7.28 13.26 21.14
N LEU A 40 6.92 13.46 19.87
CA LEU A 40 6.96 12.37 18.88
C LEU A 40 8.37 11.88 18.61
N TYR A 41 9.35 12.78 18.61
CA TYR A 41 10.75 12.45 18.32
C TYR A 41 11.38 11.50 19.34
N HIS A 42 10.79 11.36 20.53
CA HIS A 42 11.19 10.34 21.50
C HIS A 42 10.72 8.92 21.11
N HIS A 43 9.71 8.80 20.25
CA HIS A 43 9.15 7.52 19.80
C HIS A 43 9.61 7.16 18.39
N VAL A 44 9.69 8.17 17.51
CA VAL A 44 9.96 8.03 16.09
C VAL A 44 10.81 9.23 15.63
N PRO A 45 12.06 9.01 15.18
CA PRO A 45 13.03 10.11 15.01
C PRO A 45 12.76 11.01 13.79
N ASN A 46 11.99 10.55 12.79
CA ASN A 46 11.68 11.30 11.58
C ASN A 46 10.45 10.74 10.85
N LYS A 47 9.99 11.45 9.82
CA LYS A 47 8.82 11.04 9.00
C LYS A 47 9.06 9.69 8.32
N GLN A 48 10.27 9.40 7.86
CA GLN A 48 10.61 8.16 7.17
C GLN A 48 10.44 6.95 8.11
N SER A 49 10.93 7.07 9.35
CA SER A 49 10.75 6.03 10.37
C SER A 49 9.28 5.85 10.74
N LEU A 50 8.47 6.92 10.69
CA LEU A 50 7.03 6.82 10.89
C LEU A 50 6.35 6.06 9.74
N LEU A 51 6.71 6.38 8.50
CA LEU A 51 6.20 5.68 7.31
C LEU A 51 6.53 4.19 7.33
N ALA A 52 7.74 3.82 7.76
CA ALA A 52 8.14 2.42 7.94
C ALA A 52 7.21 1.70 8.92
N LEU A 53 6.95 2.31 10.09
CA LEU A 53 6.06 1.73 11.10
C LEU A 53 4.59 1.68 10.64
N MET A 54 4.16 2.66 9.85
CA MET A 54 2.82 2.64 9.24
C MET A 54 2.71 1.53 8.19
N ALA A 55 3.75 1.34 7.36
CA ALA A 55 3.79 0.25 6.39
C ALA A 55 3.75 -1.12 7.08
N ASP A 56 4.53 -1.31 8.15
CA ASP A 56 4.49 -2.51 8.99
C ASP A 56 3.08 -2.77 9.53
N GLU A 57 2.37 -1.74 9.97
CA GLU A 57 1.00 -1.85 10.46
C GLU A 57 0.01 -2.22 9.35
N ILE A 58 0.13 -1.60 8.17
CA ILE A 58 -0.70 -1.90 7.01
C ILE A 58 -0.55 -3.37 6.59
N VAL A 59 0.69 -3.86 6.45
CA VAL A 59 0.94 -5.22 5.98
C VAL A 59 0.78 -6.29 7.07
N ARG A 60 0.54 -5.90 8.32
CA ARG A 60 0.32 -6.83 9.45
C ARG A 60 -0.84 -7.80 9.20
N ALA A 61 -1.83 -7.40 8.42
CA ALA A 61 -2.98 -8.23 8.07
C ALA A 61 -2.65 -9.38 7.10
N VAL A 62 -1.47 -9.38 6.47
CA VAL A 62 -1.07 -10.40 5.50
C VAL A 62 -0.76 -11.73 6.23
N PRO A 63 -1.44 -12.84 5.91
CA PRO A 63 -1.31 -14.10 6.64
C PRO A 63 -0.07 -14.90 6.19
N LEU A 64 1.11 -14.54 6.69
CA LEU A 64 2.40 -15.10 6.28
C LEU A 64 2.56 -16.63 6.48
N GLY A 65 1.85 -17.21 7.44
CA GLY A 65 1.94 -18.63 7.78
C GLY A 65 1.10 -19.56 6.89
N GLN A 66 0.38 -19.03 5.90
CA GLN A 66 -0.62 -19.76 5.14
C GLN A 66 -0.58 -19.36 3.66
N GLY A 67 -0.97 -20.27 2.78
CA GLY A 67 -1.19 -19.97 1.35
C GLY A 67 0.06 -20.01 0.48
N ASP A 68 -0.18 -19.85 -0.82
CA ASP A 68 0.81 -19.77 -1.87
C ASP A 68 1.18 -18.30 -2.19
N ALA A 69 2.10 -18.10 -3.13
CA ALA A 69 2.53 -16.76 -3.53
C ALA A 69 1.37 -15.91 -4.05
N ARG A 70 0.38 -16.54 -4.72
CA ARG A 70 -0.82 -15.86 -5.21
C ARG A 70 -1.65 -15.29 -4.07
N ALA A 71 -1.95 -16.11 -3.06
CA ALA A 71 -2.72 -15.70 -1.89
C ALA A 71 -2.04 -14.56 -1.13
N LEU A 72 -0.71 -14.60 -0.99
CA LEU A 72 0.05 -13.53 -0.35
C LEU A 72 -0.03 -12.21 -1.13
N CYS A 73 0.11 -12.24 -2.46
CA CYS A 73 -0.03 -11.03 -3.29
C CYS A 73 -1.43 -10.43 -3.21
N VAL A 74 -2.47 -11.27 -3.20
CA VAL A 74 -3.87 -10.82 -3.01
C VAL A 74 -4.04 -10.16 -1.64
N ALA A 75 -3.61 -10.84 -0.57
CA ALA A 75 -3.73 -10.30 0.78
C ALA A 75 -2.94 -9.00 0.97
N LEU A 76 -1.74 -8.90 0.38
CA LEU A 76 -0.93 -7.69 0.40
C LEU A 76 -1.61 -6.54 -0.34
N ARG A 77 -2.20 -6.81 -1.51
CA ARG A 77 -2.98 -5.82 -2.25
C ARG A 77 -4.17 -5.34 -1.43
N ASP A 78 -4.95 -6.26 -0.86
CA ASP A 78 -6.14 -5.91 -0.07
C ASP A 78 -5.76 -5.10 1.17
N ALA A 79 -4.67 -5.45 1.85
CA ALA A 79 -4.14 -4.69 2.98
C ALA A 79 -3.80 -3.24 2.58
N MET A 80 -3.08 -3.02 1.47
CA MET A 80 -2.78 -1.68 0.98
C MET A 80 -4.03 -0.90 0.57
N LEU A 81 -5.00 -1.56 -0.06
CA LEU A 81 -6.24 -0.93 -0.52
C LEU A 81 -7.23 -0.62 0.61
N SER A 82 -7.07 -1.25 1.78
CA SER A 82 -7.89 -1.00 2.97
C SER A 82 -7.57 0.32 3.67
N VAL A 83 -6.43 0.94 3.31
CA VAL A 83 -5.96 2.20 3.91
C VAL A 83 -5.78 3.23 2.79
N ARG A 84 -6.33 4.42 2.96
CA ARG A 84 -6.11 5.54 2.03
C ARG A 84 -4.62 5.78 1.80
N ASP A 85 -4.20 5.89 0.55
CA ASP A 85 -2.80 6.03 0.12
C ASP A 85 -1.86 4.94 0.70
N GLY A 86 -2.42 3.81 1.15
CA GLY A 86 -1.67 2.72 1.77
C GLY A 86 -0.66 2.08 0.82
N ALA A 87 -0.95 2.07 -0.49
CA ALA A 87 0.00 1.57 -1.49
C ALA A 87 1.25 2.46 -1.57
N ASP A 88 1.09 3.79 -1.51
CA ASP A 88 2.22 4.72 -1.53
C ASP A 88 3.03 4.66 -0.23
N VAL A 89 2.38 4.48 0.92
CA VAL A 89 3.08 4.27 2.20
C VAL A 89 3.97 3.03 2.15
N VAL A 90 3.41 1.90 1.72
CA VAL A 90 4.13 0.62 1.66
C VAL A 90 5.26 0.67 0.61
N ALA A 91 4.97 1.15 -0.60
CA ALA A 91 5.98 1.27 -1.65
C ALA A 91 7.11 2.25 -1.27
N THR A 92 6.80 3.36 -0.59
CA THR A 92 7.82 4.31 -0.12
C THR A 92 8.71 3.70 0.96
N ALA A 93 8.13 2.95 1.92
CA ALA A 93 8.91 2.27 2.95
C ALA A 93 9.84 1.21 2.34
N GLU A 94 9.36 0.43 1.37
CA GLU A 94 10.16 -0.58 0.66
C GLU A 94 11.28 0.06 -0.18
N ALA A 95 11.00 1.11 -0.93
CA ALA A 95 12.00 1.81 -1.75
C ALA A 95 13.16 2.40 -0.91
N PHE A 96 12.88 2.86 0.30
CA PHE A 96 13.89 3.33 1.24
C PHE A 96 14.53 2.20 2.07
N GLN A 97 14.16 0.94 1.83
CA GLN A 97 14.61 -0.24 2.58
C GLN A 97 14.36 -0.08 4.09
N LEU A 98 13.25 0.56 4.43
CA LEU A 98 12.89 0.85 5.81
C LEU A 98 12.07 -0.31 6.36
N GLY A 99 12.78 -1.29 6.93
CA GLY A 99 12.20 -2.48 7.52
C GLY A 99 12.54 -3.74 6.72
N SER A 100 12.25 -4.89 7.32
CA SER A 100 12.34 -6.18 6.65
C SER A 100 10.93 -6.66 6.39
N SER A 101 10.52 -6.67 5.13
CA SER A 101 9.21 -7.18 4.74
C SER A 101 9.22 -8.70 4.99
N ALA A 102 8.54 -9.15 6.03
CA ALA A 102 8.33 -10.57 6.23
C ALA A 102 7.51 -11.19 5.06
N VAL A 103 6.76 -10.35 4.33
CA VAL A 103 6.13 -10.70 3.04
C VAL A 103 7.20 -10.94 1.96
N GLU A 104 8.19 -10.04 1.88
CA GLU A 104 9.53 -10.19 1.29
C GLU A 104 10.05 -11.61 1.33
N GLN A 105 10.48 -11.95 2.53
CA GLN A 105 11.12 -13.21 2.87
C GLN A 105 10.21 -14.39 2.50
N ARG A 106 8.92 -14.31 2.85
CA ARG A 106 7.98 -15.38 2.59
C ARG A 106 7.76 -15.63 1.10
N LEU A 107 7.65 -14.58 0.29
CA LEU A 107 7.56 -14.73 -1.17
C LEU A 107 8.87 -15.29 -1.73
N ALA A 108 10.03 -14.85 -1.23
CA ALA A 108 11.32 -15.33 -1.69
C ALA A 108 11.52 -16.82 -1.40
N GLU A 109 11.00 -17.32 -0.28
CA GLU A 109 10.96 -18.77 0.03
C GLU A 109 10.11 -19.57 -0.96
N LEU A 110 9.05 -18.97 -1.50
CA LEU A 110 8.09 -19.64 -2.38
C LEU A 110 8.50 -19.61 -3.86
N VAL A 111 9.09 -18.51 -4.32
CA VAL A 111 9.33 -18.26 -5.76
C VAL A 111 10.74 -17.74 -6.08
N GLY A 112 11.65 -17.74 -5.10
CA GLY A 112 12.98 -17.16 -5.22
C GLY A 112 12.99 -15.62 -5.14
N VAL A 113 14.19 -15.05 -4.95
CA VAL A 113 14.37 -13.61 -4.69
C VAL A 113 13.86 -12.74 -5.85
N ASP A 114 14.18 -13.11 -7.10
CA ASP A 114 13.74 -12.34 -8.28
C ASP A 114 12.24 -12.49 -8.54
N GLY A 115 11.68 -13.67 -8.25
CA GLY A 115 10.24 -13.90 -8.32
C GLY A 115 9.50 -13.05 -7.29
N ALA A 116 9.99 -13.01 -6.05
CA ALA A 116 9.42 -12.20 -4.97
C ALA A 116 9.43 -10.72 -5.31
N ARG A 117 10.58 -10.19 -5.75
CA ARG A 117 10.70 -8.79 -6.19
C ARG A 117 9.73 -8.47 -7.32
N THR A 118 9.62 -9.34 -8.32
CA THR A 118 8.69 -9.16 -9.45
C THR A 118 7.25 -9.07 -8.97
N LEU A 119 6.84 -10.01 -8.11
CA LEU A 119 5.49 -10.06 -7.56
C LEU A 119 5.16 -8.85 -6.68
N LEU A 120 6.10 -8.40 -5.85
CA LEU A 120 5.93 -7.20 -5.04
C LEU A 120 5.74 -5.95 -5.90
N LEU A 121 6.66 -5.70 -6.85
CA LEU A 121 6.59 -4.51 -7.71
C LEU A 121 5.28 -4.49 -8.52
N TYR A 122 4.86 -5.65 -9.03
CA TYR A 122 3.56 -5.79 -9.68
C TYR A 122 2.40 -5.46 -8.73
N THR A 123 2.42 -6.01 -7.52
CA THR A 123 1.35 -5.82 -6.51
C THR A 123 1.26 -4.37 -6.06
N PHE A 124 2.40 -3.72 -5.77
CA PHE A 124 2.48 -2.31 -5.38
C PHE A 124 1.98 -1.41 -6.49
N GLY A 125 2.52 -1.54 -7.71
CA GLY A 125 2.12 -0.71 -8.85
C GLY A 125 0.63 -0.86 -9.17
N HIS A 126 0.09 -2.08 -9.05
CA HIS A 126 -1.33 -2.31 -9.27
C HIS A 126 -2.19 -1.67 -8.18
N ALA A 127 -1.78 -1.74 -6.90
CA ALA A 127 -2.49 -1.08 -5.81
C ALA A 127 -2.47 0.45 -5.93
N GLN A 128 -1.31 1.04 -6.26
CA GLN A 128 -1.16 2.48 -6.52
C GLN A 128 -2.04 2.94 -7.67
N SER A 129 -2.06 2.20 -8.79
CA SER A 129 -2.93 2.49 -9.93
C SER A 129 -4.41 2.43 -9.53
N THR A 130 -4.79 1.44 -8.72
CA THR A 130 -6.18 1.30 -8.21
C THR A 130 -6.58 2.49 -7.34
N GLN A 131 -5.73 2.93 -6.41
CA GLN A 131 -6.02 4.08 -5.56
C GLN A 131 -6.05 5.39 -6.36
N THR A 132 -5.13 5.59 -7.29
CA THR A 132 -5.14 6.74 -8.20
C THR A 132 -6.44 6.81 -9.01
N HIS A 133 -6.90 5.69 -9.55
CA HIS A 133 -8.16 5.63 -10.28
C HIS A 133 -9.37 5.96 -9.39
N ARG A 134 -9.41 5.46 -8.15
CA ARG A 134 -10.47 5.79 -7.18
C ARG A 134 -10.50 7.28 -6.85
N GLN A 135 -9.34 7.89 -6.60
CA GLN A 135 -9.24 9.33 -6.37
C GLN A 135 -9.70 10.14 -7.60
N ALA A 136 -9.26 9.77 -8.80
CA ALA A 136 -9.70 10.43 -10.03
C ALA A 136 -11.22 10.35 -10.24
N ALA A 137 -11.84 9.21 -9.87
CA ALA A 137 -13.29 9.03 -9.91
C ALA A 137 -14.01 9.95 -8.92
N GLU A 138 -13.50 10.07 -7.69
CA GLU A 138 -14.05 10.95 -6.65
C GLU A 138 -14.00 12.44 -7.06
N PHE A 139 -12.97 12.85 -7.80
CA PHE A 139 -12.85 14.21 -8.35
C PHE A 139 -13.68 14.45 -9.62
N GLY A 140 -14.44 13.44 -10.11
CA GLY A 140 -15.15 13.53 -11.38
C GLY A 140 -14.23 13.71 -12.59
N ALA A 141 -12.95 13.41 -12.44
CA ALA A 141 -11.90 13.58 -13.45
C ALA A 141 -11.78 12.37 -14.39
N LEU A 142 -12.53 11.30 -14.15
CA LEU A 142 -12.77 10.29 -15.17
C LEU A 142 -13.55 10.96 -16.28
N LEU A 143 -12.83 11.35 -17.34
CA LEU A 143 -13.42 11.83 -18.58
C LEU A 143 -14.56 10.88 -18.93
N ASP A 144 -15.77 11.40 -18.93
CA ASP A 144 -16.89 10.72 -19.54
C ASP A 144 -16.41 10.39 -20.97
N THR A 145 -16.20 9.12 -21.28
CA THR A 145 -15.78 8.69 -22.63
C THR A 145 -16.88 8.93 -23.68
N ALA A 146 -17.88 9.74 -23.31
CA ALA A 146 -18.85 10.41 -24.14
C ALA A 146 -18.17 11.31 -25.18
N SER A 147 -17.55 10.69 -26.20
CA SER A 147 -17.49 11.12 -27.60
C SER A 147 -16.54 10.22 -28.41
N GLY A 148 -16.58 8.90 -28.20
CA GLY A 148 -16.03 7.97 -29.18
C GLY A 148 -17.02 7.79 -30.35
N PRO A 149 -16.59 7.72 -31.63
CA PRO A 149 -17.47 7.66 -32.80
C PRO A 149 -18.41 6.42 -32.85
N ASN A 150 -18.27 5.47 -31.92
CA ASN A 150 -19.01 4.20 -31.90
C ASN A 150 -20.04 4.07 -30.78
N GLY A 151 -20.34 5.12 -30.00
CA GLY A 151 -21.47 5.12 -29.03
C GLY A 151 -21.42 4.06 -27.92
N GLY A 152 -20.36 3.26 -27.83
CA GLY A 152 -20.14 2.29 -26.77
C GLY A 152 -19.38 2.95 -25.62
N VAL A 153 -19.95 2.89 -24.42
CA VAL A 153 -19.26 3.29 -23.19
C VAL A 153 -18.09 2.32 -23.02
N ALA A 154 -16.84 2.79 -23.16
CA ALA A 154 -15.71 2.02 -22.66
C ALA A 154 -15.84 2.05 -21.14
N ALA A 155 -16.39 0.96 -20.56
CA ALA A 155 -16.48 0.82 -19.12
C ALA A 155 -15.08 1.05 -18.50
N ALA A 156 -15.05 1.73 -17.35
CA ALA A 156 -13.80 1.89 -16.61
C ALA A 156 -13.14 0.50 -16.44
N PRO A 157 -11.81 0.40 -16.61
CA PRO A 157 -11.13 -0.89 -16.56
C PRO A 157 -11.39 -1.57 -15.21
N ASP A 158 -11.82 -2.85 -15.25
CA ASP A 158 -11.93 -3.68 -14.07
C ASP A 158 -10.51 -4.03 -13.58
N LEU A 159 -10.01 -3.17 -12.68
CA LEU A 159 -8.68 -3.29 -12.11
C LEU A 159 -8.55 -4.54 -11.23
N ASP A 160 -9.61 -4.99 -10.56
CA ASP A 160 -9.53 -6.19 -9.73
C ASP A 160 -9.35 -7.45 -10.60
N ALA A 161 -10.11 -7.56 -11.68
CA ALA A 161 -9.92 -8.66 -12.64
C ALA A 161 -8.60 -8.55 -13.41
N SER A 162 -8.13 -7.32 -13.68
CA SER A 162 -6.81 -7.08 -14.30
C SER A 162 -5.66 -7.56 -13.41
N PHE A 163 -5.73 -7.28 -12.11
CA PHE A 163 -4.76 -7.75 -11.13
C PHE A 163 -4.66 -9.26 -11.11
N ALA A 164 -5.82 -9.94 -10.98
CA ALA A 164 -5.85 -11.40 -10.91
C ALA A 164 -5.21 -12.04 -12.15
N ARG A 165 -5.58 -11.57 -13.35
CA ARG A 165 -5.04 -12.10 -14.61
C ARG A 165 -3.53 -11.87 -14.74
N GLY A 166 -3.04 -10.66 -14.44
CA GLY A 166 -1.62 -10.37 -14.55
C GLY A 166 -0.78 -11.15 -13.53
N LEU A 167 -1.30 -11.32 -12.31
CA LEU A 167 -0.70 -12.18 -11.30
C LEU A 167 -0.59 -13.64 -11.78
N ASP A 168 -1.66 -14.18 -12.37
CA ASP A 168 -1.67 -15.54 -12.91
C ASP A 168 -0.64 -15.71 -14.05
N ILE A 169 -0.49 -14.70 -14.92
CA ILE A 169 0.54 -14.69 -15.99
C ILE A 169 1.95 -14.74 -15.41
N ILE A 170 2.24 -13.89 -14.42
CA ILE A 170 3.57 -13.83 -13.79
C ILE A 170 3.91 -15.16 -13.11
N LEU A 171 2.97 -15.71 -12.33
CA LEU A 171 3.16 -16.97 -11.61
C LEU A 171 3.37 -18.15 -12.58
N ALA A 172 2.60 -18.21 -13.67
CA ALA A 172 2.80 -19.22 -14.71
C ALA A 172 4.20 -19.11 -15.36
N GLY A 173 4.68 -17.89 -15.59
CA GLY A 173 6.03 -17.65 -16.11
C GLY A 173 7.13 -18.09 -15.14
N LEU A 174 6.97 -17.81 -13.84
CA LEU A 174 7.93 -18.21 -12.80
C LEU A 174 7.99 -19.73 -12.63
N ALA A 175 6.88 -20.45 -12.80
CA ALA A 175 6.85 -21.91 -12.68
C ALA A 175 7.46 -22.64 -13.89
N ALA A 176 7.65 -21.95 -15.02
CA ALA A 176 8.16 -22.53 -16.26
C ALA A 176 9.67 -22.36 -16.47
N GLY A 177 10.33 -21.51 -15.66
CA GLY A 177 11.78 -21.27 -15.69
C GLY A 177 12.52 -22.08 -14.63
#